data_AF-A0A257JAW1-F1
#
_entry.id   AF-A0A257JAW1-F1
#
_cell.length_a   1.000
_cell.length_b   1.000
_cell.length_c   1.000
_cell.angle_alpha   90.00
_cell.angle_beta   90.00
_cell.angle_gamma   90.00
#
_symmetry.space_group_name_H-M   'P 1'
#
loop_
_entity.id
_entity.type
_entity.pdbx_description
1 polymer ?
#
loop_
_entity_poly.entity_id
_entity_poly.type
_entity_poly.pdbx_seq_one_letter_code
_entity_poly.pdbx_strand_id
1 'polypeptide(L)' 'MAETLSLFATRLYRAPLGGRAPDELRQDLADACDMLEQEDAAGRRWCRDNGYKGYTSYASLNDLP' A
#
# COMPACT_ATOMS: atom_id res chain seq x y z
N MET A 1 -27.55 -34.95 -19.66
CA MET A 1 -26.58 -34.95 -18.54
C MET A 1 -26.49 -33.52 -18.04
N ALA A 2 -26.49 -33.29 -16.73
CA ALA A 2 -26.43 -31.94 -16.17
C ALA A 2 -24.97 -31.48 -16.03
N GLU A 3 -24.73 -30.19 -16.23
CA GLU A 3 -23.40 -29.57 -16.19
C GLU A 3 -23.42 -28.37 -15.23
N THR A 4 -22.29 -28.16 -14.56
CA THR A 4 -22.09 -27.06 -13.62
C THR A 4 -21.26 -25.96 -14.29
N LEU A 5 -21.77 -24.73 -14.23
CA LEU A 5 -21.11 -23.55 -14.78
C LEU A 5 -20.68 -22.62 -13.64
N SER A 6 -19.42 -22.18 -13.67
CA SER A 6 -18.93 -21.12 -12.79
C SER A 6 -19.29 -19.77 -13.40
N LEU A 7 -20.22 -19.04 -12.79
CA LEU A 7 -20.67 -17.73 -13.26
C LEU A 7 -20.33 -16.63 -12.25
N PHE A 8 -19.76 -15.53 -12.75
CA PHE A 8 -19.49 -14.28 -12.04
C PHE A 8 -18.53 -14.37 -10.83
N ALA A 9 -17.60 -15.32 -10.84
CA ALA A 9 -16.60 -15.43 -9.77
C ALA A 9 -15.56 -14.29 -9.84
N THR A 10 -15.50 -13.47 -8.78
CA THR A 10 -14.39 -12.53 -8.57
C THR A 10 -13.32 -13.21 -7.72
N ARG A 11 -12.12 -13.39 -8.29
CA ARG A 11 -11.00 -14.01 -7.57
C ARG A 11 -10.26 -12.94 -6.77
N LEU A 12 -10.07 -13.20 -5.48
CA LEU A 12 -9.24 -12.37 -4.60
C LEU A 12 -7.94 -13.11 -4.30
N TYR A 13 -6.81 -12.46 -4.54
CA TYR A 13 -5.50 -12.98 -4.16
C TYR A 13 -5.15 -12.53 -2.73
N ARG A 14 -4.70 -13.48 -1.91
CA ARG A 14 -4.22 -13.24 -0.55
C ARG A 14 -3.07 -14.19 -0.26
N ALA A 15 -1.93 -13.63 0.13
CA ALA A 15 -0.74 -14.38 0.52
C ALA A 15 0.06 -13.58 1.56
N PRO A 16 0.83 -14.25 2.43
CA PRO A 16 1.79 -13.57 3.29
C PRO A 16 2.93 -12.96 2.49
N LEU A 17 3.42 -11.80 2.94
CA LEU A 17 4.62 -11.15 2.42
C LEU A 17 5.82 -11.46 3.34
N GLY A 18 7.04 -11.56 2.80
CA GLY A 18 8.28 -11.59 3.59
C GLY A 18 8.98 -12.95 3.77
N GLY A 19 8.47 -14.03 3.16
CA GLY A 19 9.21 -15.28 3.01
C GLY A 19 9.82 -15.82 4.30
N ARG A 20 11.16 -15.84 4.39
CA ARG A 20 11.92 -16.40 5.52
C ARG A 20 11.99 -15.48 6.76
N ALA A 21 11.79 -14.17 6.60
CA ALA A 21 11.92 -13.19 7.69
C ALA A 21 10.82 -12.11 7.60
N PRO A 22 9.54 -12.49 7.76
CA PRO A 22 8.41 -11.58 7.55
C PRO A 22 8.30 -10.46 8.59
N ASP A 23 8.76 -10.68 9.82
CA ASP A 23 8.69 -9.69 10.88
C ASP A 23 9.76 -8.60 10.73
N GLU A 24 10.98 -8.96 10.34
CA GLU A 24 12.04 -8.01 10.01
C GLU A 24 11.62 -7.14 8.82
N LEU A 25 11.14 -7.76 7.74
CA LEU A 25 10.63 -7.00 6.59
C LEU A 25 9.50 -6.04 6.98
N ARG A 26 8.58 -6.47 7.85
CA ARG A 26 7.49 -5.60 8.32
C ARG A 26 8.01 -4.39 9.09
N GLN A 27 9.02 -4.57 9.93
CA GLN A 27 9.61 -3.48 10.69
C GLN A 27 10.31 -2.49 9.77
N ASP A 28 11.15 -2.99 8.85
CA ASP A 28 11.87 -2.15 7.88
C ASP A 28 10.91 -1.35 7.00
N LEU A 29 9.79 -1.96 6.56
CA LEU A 29 8.76 -1.28 5.78
C LEU A 29 8.04 -0.20 6.59
N ALA A 30 7.76 -0.44 7.87
CA ALA A 30 7.13 0.55 8.73
C ALA A 30 8.04 1.76 8.92
N ASP A 31 9.32 1.52 9.22
CA ASP A 31 10.31 2.58 9.42
C ASP A 31 10.52 3.40 8.13
N ALA A 32 10.54 2.74 6.97
CA ALA A 32 10.62 3.42 5.67
C ALA A 32 9.38 4.28 5.39
N CYS A 33 8.17 3.77 5.67
CA CYS A 33 6.93 4.55 5.53
C CYS A 33 6.93 5.80 6.41
N ASP A 34 7.33 5.66 7.68
CA ASP A 34 7.40 6.77 8.63
C ASP A 34 8.43 7.82 8.20
N MET A 35 9.58 7.38 7.69
CA MET A 35 10.60 8.28 7.14
C MET A 35 10.08 9.05 5.93
N LEU A 36 9.45 8.36 4.96
CA LEU A 36 8.88 8.98 3.77
C LEU A 36 7.81 10.02 4.13
N GLU A 37 6.92 9.70 5.08
CA GLU A 37 5.93 10.66 5.56
C GLU A 37 6.57 11.90 6.16
N GLN A 38 7.65 11.77 6.93
CA GLN A 38 8.33 12.89 7.58
C GLN A 38 9.08 13.78 6.57
N GLU A 39 9.68 13.19 5.56
CA GLU A 39 10.48 13.91 4.56
C GLU A 39 9.63 14.54 3.45
N ASP A 40 8.47 13.95 3.12
CA ASP A 40 7.61 14.42 2.02
C ASP A 40 6.71 15.62 2.38
N ALA A 41 7.32 16.80 2.49
CA ALA A 41 6.61 18.04 2.79
C ALA A 41 5.56 18.40 1.70
N ALA A 42 5.81 18.02 0.44
CA ALA A 42 4.92 18.28 -0.67
C ALA A 42 3.63 17.45 -0.56
N GLY A 43 3.76 16.14 -0.30
CA GLY A 43 2.64 15.24 -0.07
C GLY A 43 1.81 15.64 1.14
N ARG A 44 2.46 15.94 2.28
CA ARG A 44 1.75 16.44 3.48
C ARG A 44 0.97 17.74 3.20
N ARG A 45 1.53 18.66 2.40
CA ARG A 45 0.82 19.89 1.99
C ARG A 45 -0.38 19.55 1.11
N TRP A 46 -0.19 18.69 0.11
CA TRP A 46 -1.27 18.26 -0.76
C TRP A 46 -2.41 17.60 0.02
N CYS A 47 -2.11 16.72 0.98
CA CYS A 47 -3.13 16.07 1.82
C CYS A 47 -3.94 17.10 2.62
N ARG A 48 -3.29 18.11 3.22
CA ARG A 48 -3.97 19.19 3.95
C ARG A 48 -4.86 20.03 3.01
N ASP A 49 -4.33 20.41 1.86
CA ASP A 49 -5.04 21.25 0.90
C ASP A 49 -6.26 20.53 0.31
N ASN A 50 -6.23 19.20 0.20
CA ASN A 50 -7.32 18.38 -0.36
C ASN A 50 -8.21 17.73 0.71
N GLY A 51 -8.00 18.02 2.00
CA GLY A 51 -8.77 17.41 3.09
C GLY A 51 -8.63 15.89 3.19
N TYR A 52 -7.51 15.33 2.71
CA TYR A 52 -7.23 13.91 2.78
C TYR A 52 -6.99 13.49 4.24
N LYS A 53 -7.60 12.37 4.65
CA LYS A 53 -7.46 11.86 6.02
C LYS A 53 -6.15 11.09 6.15
N GLY A 54 -5.16 11.71 6.78
CA GLY A 54 -3.83 11.14 6.97
C GLY A 54 -2.86 11.60 5.89
N TYR A 55 -1.90 10.75 5.56
CA TYR A 55 -0.87 11.01 4.57
C TYR A 55 -0.96 10.02 3.40
N THR A 56 -0.64 10.50 2.21
CA THR A 56 -0.36 9.66 1.04
C THR A 56 0.71 10.32 0.19
N SER A 57 1.63 9.51 -0.33
CA SER A 57 2.66 9.94 -1.28
C SER A 57 2.16 9.96 -2.73
N TYR A 58 0.89 9.60 -2.98
CA TYR A 58 0.32 9.39 -4.32
C TYR A 58 0.49 10.58 -5.28
N ALA A 59 0.45 11.81 -4.74
CA ALA A 59 0.51 13.03 -5.53
C ALA A 59 1.90 13.72 -5.50
N SER A 60 2.88 13.11 -4.85
CA SER A 60 4.17 13.74 -4.52
C SER A 60 5.39 12.89 -4.88
N LEU A 61 5.31 11.56 -4.76
CA LEU A 61 6.40 10.64 -5.10
C LEU A 61 5.97 9.72 -6.24
N ASN A 62 6.58 9.90 -7.41
CA ASN A 62 6.31 9.07 -8.59
C ASN A 62 7.37 7.97 -8.80
N ASP A 63 8.52 8.10 -8.14
CA ASP A 63 9.68 7.20 -8.29
C ASP A 63 10.17 6.79 -6.89
N LEU A 64 9.45 5.88 -6.24
CA LEU A 64 9.93 5.29 -4.99
C LEU A 64 11.16 4.42 -5.28
N PRO A 65 12.27 4.57 -4.52
CA PRO A 65 13.47 3.74 -4.69
C PRO A 65 13.24 2.28 -4.29
#